data_AF-N1Z2U7-F1
#
_entry.id   AF-N1Z2U7-F1
#
_cell.length_a   1.000
_cell.length_b   1.000
_cell.length_c   1.000
_cell.angle_alpha   90.00
_cell.angle_beta   90.00
_cell.angle_gamma   90.00
#
_symmetry.space_group_name_H-M   'P 1'
#
loop_
_entity.id
_entity.type
_entity.pdbx_description
1 polymer ?
#
loop_
_entity_poly.entity_id
_entity_poly.type
_entity_poly.pdbx_seq_one_letter_code
_entity_poly.pdbx_strand_id
1 'polypeptide(L)' 'MYHTYFYEDRNGKSSIQEYLQELANKQDKNSRIKLNKIRDYLKALSEYRTQAREPYIKHIDGEI' A
#
# COMPACT_ATOMS: atom_id res chain seq x y z
N MET A 1 0.92 -13.00 10.82
CA MET A 1 1.16 -12.16 9.63
C MET A 1 0.15 -12.53 8.57
N TYR A 2 -0.56 -11.54 8.05
CA TYR A 2 -1.53 -11.72 6.97
C TYR A 2 -0.86 -11.47 5.61
N HIS A 3 -1.22 -12.27 4.61
CA HIS A 3 -0.75 -12.09 3.24
C HIS A 3 -1.52 -10.94 2.60
N THR A 4 -0.79 -9.93 2.13
CA THR A 4 -1.34 -8.82 1.34
C THR A 4 -1.24 -9.17 -0.13
N TYR A 5 -2.37 -9.19 -0.82
CA TYR A 5 -2.43 -9.42 -2.26
C TYR A 5 -2.59 -8.09 -3.00
N PHE A 6 -1.82 -7.91 -4.06
CA PHE A 6 -2.03 -6.81 -4.98
C PHE A 6 -3.05 -7.24 -6.03
N TYR A 7 -4.03 -6.37 -6.29
CA TYR A 7 -4.94 -6.57 -7.41
C TYR A 7 -4.19 -6.41 -8.74
N GLU A 8 -4.38 -7.37 -9.64
CA GLU A 8 -3.91 -7.33 -11.02
C GLU A 8 -5.13 -7.22 -11.94
N ASP A 9 -4.99 -6.40 -12.97
CA ASP A 9 -6.01 -6.30 -14.01
C ASP A 9 -6.01 -7.54 -14.93
N ARG A 10 -6.91 -7.56 -15.91
CA ARG A 10 -7.02 -8.66 -16.89
C ARG A 10 -5.76 -8.86 -17.74
N ASN A 11 -4.85 -7.88 -17.76
CA ASN A 11 -3.60 -7.90 -18.49
C ASN A 11 -2.41 -8.31 -17.59
N GLY A 12 -2.65 -8.67 -16.32
CA GLY A 12 -1.60 -9.00 -15.36
C GLY A 12 -0.87 -7.77 -14.82
N LYS A 13 -1.47 -6.58 -14.93
CA LYS A 13 -0.86 -5.32 -14.53
C LYS A 13 -1.51 -4.79 -13.26
N SER A 14 -0.70 -4.51 -12.25
CA SER A 14 -1.15 -3.90 -11.00
C SER A 14 -0.74 -2.44 -10.95
N SER A 15 -1.71 -1.52 -10.96
CA SER A 15 -1.45 -0.08 -10.87
C SER A 15 -0.65 0.30 -9.62
N ILE A 16 -0.83 -0.43 -8.51
CA ILE A 16 -0.09 -0.18 -7.27
C ILE A 16 1.36 -0.63 -7.41
N GLN A 17 1.61 -1.80 -8.00
CA GLN A 17 2.98 -2.29 -8.21
C GLN A 17 3.75 -1.36 -9.16
N GLU A 18 3.11 -0.89 -10.23
CA GLU A 18 3.73 0.06 -11.15
C GLU A 18 4.07 1.38 -10.48
N TYR A 19 3.16 1.91 -9.66
CA TYR A 19 3.42 3.14 -8.92
C TYR A 19 4.58 2.97 -7.91
N LEU A 20 4.66 1.83 -7.23
CA LEU A 20 5.79 1.51 -6.35
C LEU A 20 7.10 1.40 -7.11
N GLN A 21 7.11 0.79 -8.30
CA GLN A 21 8.29 0.71 -9.16
C GLN A 21 8.70 2.10 -9.66
N GLU A 22 7.75 2.94 -10.07
CA GLU A 22 8.02 4.32 -10.50
C GLU A 22 8.66 5.14 -9.36
N LEU A 23 8.12 5.02 -8.15
CA LEU A 23 8.68 5.66 -6.95
C LEU A 23 10.07 5.12 -6.59
N ALA A 24 10.33 3.82 -6.81
CA ALA A 24 11.62 3.20 -6.55
C ALA A 24 12.69 3.60 -7.59
N ASN A 25 12.28 3.81 -8.84
CA ASN A 25 13.17 4.25 -9.92
C ASN A 25 13.58 5.73 -9.77
N LYS A 26 12.78 6.53 -9.07
CA LYS A 26 13.07 7.93 -8.79
C LYS A 26 14.00 8.09 -7.57
N GLN A 27 15.13 8.78 -7.74
CA GLN A 27 16.09 9.04 -6.66
C GLN A 27 15.78 10.29 -5.82
N ASP A 28 14.66 10.96 -6.05
CA ASP A 28 14.32 12.17 -5.30
C ASP A 28 13.87 11.87 -3.86
N LYS A 29 14.14 12.81 -2.96
CA LYS A 29 13.80 12.71 -1.53
C LYS A 29 12.30 12.46 -1.33
N ASN A 30 11.44 13.08 -2.13
CA ASN A 30 10.00 12.98 -1.97
C ASN A 30 9.49 11.58 -2.32
N SER A 31 9.98 10.99 -3.41
CA SER A 31 9.67 9.62 -3.83
C SER A 31 10.12 8.60 -2.79
N ARG A 32 11.32 8.78 -2.21
CA ARG A 32 11.80 7.92 -1.11
C ARG A 32 10.93 8.01 0.14
N ILE A 33 10.50 9.21 0.53
CA ILE A 33 9.60 9.43 1.67
C ILE A 33 8.25 8.75 1.42
N LYS A 34 7.66 8.93 0.23
CA LYS A 34 6.39 8.29 -0.15
C LYS A 34 6.50 6.77 -0.15
N LEU A 35 7.55 6.23 -0.74
CA LEU A 35 7.78 4.78 -0.81
C LEU A 35 7.92 4.16 0.56
N ASN A 36 8.69 4.78 1.47
CA ASN A 36 8.82 4.33 2.85
C ASN A 36 7.47 4.35 3.57
N LYS A 37 6.71 5.44 3.42
CA LYS A 37 5.40 5.57 4.06
C LYS A 37 4.40 4.52 3.57
N ILE A 38 4.38 4.20 2.28
CA ILE A 38 3.54 3.11 1.73
C ILE A 38 3.97 1.76 2.32
N ARG A 39 5.27 1.48 2.43
CA ARG A 39 5.78 0.25 3.06
C ARG A 39 5.37 0.14 4.53
N ASP A 40 5.42 1.24 5.28
CA ASP A 40 4.98 1.28 6.68
C ASP A 40 3.49 0.94 6.80
N TYR A 41 2.64 1.50 5.93
CA TYR A 41 1.21 1.17 5.90
C TYR A 41 0.95 -0.30 5.51
N LEU A 42 1.67 -0.85 4.53
CA LEU A 42 1.55 -2.26 4.13
C LEU A 42 1.97 -3.21 5.27
N LYS A 43 3.02 -2.86 6.01
CA LYS A 43 3.47 -3.62 7.17
C LYS A 43 2.44 -3.57 8.29
N ALA A 44 1.91 -2.40 8.61
CA ALA A 44 0.83 -2.24 9.58
C ALA A 44 -0.42 -3.05 9.17
N LEU A 45 -0.76 -3.09 7.87
CA LEU A 45 -1.88 -3.89 7.37
C LEU A 45 -1.62 -5.40 7.53
N SER A 46 -0.40 -5.86 7.26
CA SER A 46 -0.01 -7.27 7.42
C SER A 46 0.02 -7.73 8.89
N GLU A 47 0.32 -6.81 9.81
CA GLU A 47 0.38 -7.09 11.25
C GLU A 47 -0.99 -6.99 11.93
N TYR A 48 -1.76 -5.93 11.65
CA TYR A 48 -2.96 -5.57 12.42
C TYR A 48 -4.28 -5.74 11.65
N ARG A 49 -4.25 -6.00 10.33
CA ARG A 49 -5.45 -6.12 9.48
C ARG A 49 -6.38 -4.90 9.70
N THR A 50 -7.70 -5.09 9.77
CA THR A 50 -8.69 -4.04 10.08
C THR A 50 -8.65 -3.51 11.52
N GLN A 51 -7.81 -4.07 12.39
CA GLN A 51 -7.63 -3.51 13.75
C GLN A 51 -6.69 -2.29 13.77
N ALA A 52 -5.93 -2.04 12.69
CA ALA A 52 -5.19 -0.79 12.50
C ALA A 52 -6.19 0.35 12.25
N ARG A 53 -6.79 0.86 13.33
CA ARG A 53 -7.68 2.02 13.34
C ARG A 53 -6.92 3.30 12.89
N GLU A 54 -7.59 4.44 12.92
CA GLU A 54 -6.96 5.72 12.59
C GLU A 54 -5.67 5.93 13.41
N PRO A 55 -4.56 6.42 12.81
CA PRO A 55 -4.47 7.10 11.51
C PRO A 55 -4.12 6.20 10.30
N TYR A 56 -4.14 4.86 10.45
CA TYR A 56 -3.59 3.95 9.44
C TYR A 56 -4.62 3.42 8.44
N ILE A 57 -5.82 3.08 8.92
CA ILE A 57 -6.93 2.64 8.05
C ILE A 57 -8.17 3.42 8.47
N LYS A 58 -8.89 3.93 7.48
CA LYS A 58 -10.17 4.59 7.64
C LYS A 58 -11.18 3.93 6.73
N HIS A 59 -12.37 3.65 7.26
CA HIS A 59 -13.49 3.19 6.46
C HIS A 59 -13.93 4.31 5.52
N ILE A 60 -13.99 4.02 4.22
CA ILE A 60 -14.37 5.02 3.22
C ILE A 60 -15.87 4.95 2.96
N ASP A 61 -16.42 3.77 2.63
CA ASP A 61 -17.85 3.53 2.43
C ASP A 61 -18.18 2.02 2.34
N GLY A 62 -19.44 1.59 2.61
CA GLY A 62 -19.92 0.20 2.54
C GLY A 62 -20.21 -0.49 3.89
N GLU A 63 -20.88 -1.66 3.89
CA GLU A 63 -21.07 -2.50 5.10
C GLU A 63 -19.77 -3.25 5.46
N ILE A 64 -19.50 -3.38 6.77
CA ILE A 64 -18.29 -3.99 7.35
C ILE A 64 -18.53 -5.46 7.69
#